data_AF-A0A1E4GZB3-F1
#
_entry.id   AF-A0A1E4GZB3-F1
#
_cell.length_a   1.000
_cell.length_b   1.000
_cell.length_c   1.000
_cell.angle_alpha   90.00
_cell.angle_beta   90.00
_cell.angle_gamma   90.00
#
_symmetry.space_group_name_H-M   'P 1'
#
loop_
_entity.id
_entity.type
_entity.pdbx_description
1 polymer ?
#
loop_
_entity_poly.entity_id
_entity_poly.type
_entity_poly.pdbx_seq_one_letter_code
_entity_poly.pdbx_strand_id
1 'polypeptide(L)' 'MTMSLDQALLYFVDLRVQVRGNPAAREIVDHCLALLTAARTADAVTLRRLDAEVETLRRELETRLGKPRPLKVH' A
#
# COMPACT_ATOMS: atom_id res chain seq x y z
N MET A 1 8.94 -5.45 -10.53
CA MET A 1 7.64 -6.10 -10.73
C MET A 1 6.63 -5.35 -9.88
N THR A 2 5.78 -4.53 -10.47
CA THR A 2 4.69 -3.87 -9.73
C THR A 2 3.70 -4.94 -9.30
N MET A 3 3.57 -5.16 -8.00
CA MET A 3 2.62 -6.12 -7.43
C MET A 3 1.21 -5.63 -7.79
N SER A 4 0.43 -6.47 -8.47
CA SER A 4 -0.92 -6.08 -8.89
C SER A 4 -1.85 -5.95 -7.68
N LEU A 5 -2.88 -5.11 -7.79
CA LEU A 5 -3.84 -4.86 -6.70
C LEU A 5 -4.45 -6.16 -6.16
N ASP A 6 -4.76 -7.11 -7.04
CA ASP A 6 -5.23 -8.45 -6.68
C ASP A 6 -4.21 -9.26 -5.86
N GLN A 7 -2.91 -9.15 -6.18
CA GLN A 7 -1.85 -9.80 -5.40
C GLN A 7 -1.72 -9.17 -4.02
N ALA A 8 -1.84 -7.84 -3.92
CA ALA A 8 -1.82 -7.15 -2.64
C ALA A 8 -3.01 -7.55 -1.76
N LEU A 9 -4.22 -7.65 -2.34
CA LEU A 9 -5.41 -8.12 -1.61
C LEU A 9 -5.24 -9.55 -1.08
N LEU A 10 -4.75 -10.47 -1.91
CA LEU A 10 -4.46 -11.85 -1.50
C LEU A 10 -3.45 -11.90 -0.34
N TYR A 11 -2.38 -11.10 -0.43
CA TYR A 11 -1.36 -11.03 0.62
C TYR A 11 -1.94 -10.54 1.95
N PHE A 12 -2.73 -9.46 1.96
CA PHE A 12 -3.29 -8.91 3.20
C PHE A 12 -4.41 -9.78 3.79
N VAL A 13 -5.15 -10.53 2.96
CA VAL A 13 -6.13 -11.52 3.44
C VAL A 13 -5.40 -12.69 4.14
N ASP A 14 -4.30 -13.18 3.57
CA ASP A 14 -3.48 -14.20 4.22
C ASP A 14 -2.88 -13.68 5.54
N LEU A 15 -2.33 -12.47 5.52
CA LEU A 15 -1.75 -11.83 6.69
C LEU A 15 -2.78 -11.65 7.82
N ARG A 16 -4.06 -11.34 7.48
CA ARG A 16 -5.16 -11.25 8.44
C ARG A 16 -5.41 -12.57 9.18
N VAL A 17 -5.26 -13.70 8.49
CA VAL A 17 -5.38 -15.04 9.09
C VAL A 17 -4.21 -15.31 10.02
N GLN A 18 -3.00 -14.94 9.60
CA GLN A 18 -1.78 -15.12 10.42
C GLN A 18 -1.80 -14.28 11.70
N VAL A 19 -2.32 -13.04 11.65
CA VAL A 19 -2.39 -12.14 12.83
C VAL A 19 -3.65 -12.30 13.67
N ARG A 20 -4.47 -13.35 13.45
CA ARG A 20 -5.76 -13.54 14.15
C ARG A 20 -5.64 -13.54 15.67
N GLY A 21 -4.50 -13.97 16.22
CA GLY A 21 -4.21 -13.98 17.66
C GLY A 21 -3.70 -12.64 18.23
N ASN A 22 -3.42 -11.63 17.40
CA ASN A 22 -2.91 -10.33 17.84
C ASN A 22 -3.87 -9.21 17.38
N PRO A 23 -4.70 -8.66 18.29
CA PRO A 23 -5.72 -7.68 17.93
C PRO A 23 -5.13 -6.38 17.36
N ALA A 24 -3.99 -5.90 17.90
CA ALA A 24 -3.35 -4.68 17.41
C ALA A 24 -2.80 -4.84 15.99
N ALA A 25 -2.20 -6.00 15.69
CA ALA A 25 -1.74 -6.31 14.33
C ALA A 25 -2.91 -6.49 13.36
N ARG A 26 -4.02 -7.07 13.85
CA ARG A 26 -5.25 -7.23 13.05
C ARG A 26 -5.88 -5.90 12.67
N GLU A 27 -5.91 -4.92 13.57
CA GLU A 27 -6.42 -3.58 13.25
C GLU A 27 -5.62 -2.89 12.15
N ILE A 28 -4.29 -3.02 12.16
CA ILE A 28 -3.41 -2.50 11.11
C ILE A 28 -3.73 -3.17 9.77
N VAL A 29 -3.87 -4.50 9.75
CA VAL A 29 -4.20 -5.25 8.52
C VAL A 29 -5.59 -4.91 8.00
N ASP A 30 -6.58 -4.73 8.89
CA ASP A 30 -7.94 -4.33 8.51
C ASP A 30 -7.94 -2.93 7.88
N HIS A 31 -7.17 -2.00 8.44
CA HIS A 31 -7.00 -0.65 7.89
C HIS A 31 -6.36 -0.69 6.49
N CYS A 32 -5.33 -1.53 6.28
CA CYS A 32 -4.72 -1.72 4.97
C CYS A 32 -5.72 -2.31 3.96
N LEU A 33 -6.55 -3.28 4.36
CA LEU A 33 -7.60 -3.85 3.51
C LEU A 33 -8.67 -2.81 3.14
N ALA A 34 -9.05 -1.94 4.07
CA ALA A 34 -9.99 -0.85 3.81
C ALA A 34 -9.44 0.13 2.75
N LEU A 35 -8.16 0.52 2.86
CA LEU A 35 -7.49 1.38 1.88
C LEU A 35 -7.39 0.72 0.50
N LEU A 36 -7.04 -0.57 0.43
CA LEU A 36 -6.96 -1.31 -0.82
C LEU A 36 -8.33 -1.50 -1.47
N THR A 37 -9.37 -1.72 -0.67
CA THR A 37 -10.76 -1.82 -1.16
C THR A 37 -11.22 -0.47 -1.69
N ALA A 38 -10.93 0.62 -0.96
CA ALA A 38 -11.20 1.98 -1.41
C ALA A 38 -10.49 2.29 -2.74
N ALA A 39 -9.22 1.90 -2.87
CA ALA A 39 -8.46 2.02 -4.12
C ALA A 39 -9.05 1.17 -5.26
N ARG A 40 -9.59 -0.02 -4.97
CA ARG A 40 -10.27 -0.87 -5.97
C ARG A 40 -11.59 -0.27 -6.45
N THR A 41 -12.34 0.37 -5.55
CA THR A 41 -13.59 1.07 -5.87
C THR A 41 -13.37 2.47 -6.44
N ALA A 42 -12.17 3.02 -6.26
CA ALA A 42 -11.79 4.28 -6.86
C ALA A 42 -11.63 4.06 -8.37
N ASP A 43 -12.46 4.78 -9.15
CA ASP A 43 -12.35 4.86 -10.61
C ASP A 43 -10.88 4.96 -11.04
N ALA A 44 -10.51 4.30 -12.14
CA ALA A 44 -9.12 4.28 -12.65
C ALA A 44 -8.52 5.69 -12.83
N VAL A 45 -9.37 6.72 -12.93
CA VAL A 45 -9.04 8.14 -12.92
C VAL A 45 -8.51 8.61 -11.56
N THR A 46 -9.15 8.23 -10.46
CA THR A 46 -8.74 8.55 -9.08
C THR A 46 -7.44 7.84 -8.71
N LEU A 47 -7.29 6.58 -9.15
CA LEU A 47 -6.04 5.82 -8.98
C LEU A 47 -4.86 6.49 -9.70
N ARG A 48 -5.05 6.91 -10.95
CA ARG A 48 -4.04 7.70 -11.69
C ARG A 48 -3.71 9.03 -11.02
N ARG A 49 -4.69 9.68 -10.40
CA ARG A 49 -4.48 10.94 -9.68
C ARG A 49 -3.67 10.74 -8.41
N LEU A 50 -3.96 9.68 -7.65
CA LEU A 50 -3.18 9.28 -6.48
C LEU A 50 -1.74 8.92 -6.83
N ASP A 51 -1.52 8.15 -7.91
CA ASP A 51 -0.17 7.82 -8.39
C ASP A 51 0.65 9.07 -8.73
N ALA A 52 0.03 10.07 -9.37
CA ALA A 52 0.70 11.33 -9.69
C ALA A 52 1.05 12.15 -8.43
N GLU A 53 0.19 12.16 -7.41
CA GLU A 53 0.47 12.80 -6.13
C GLU A 53 1.60 12.08 -5.36
N VAL A 54 1.59 10.75 -5.35
CA VAL A 54 2.64 9.93 -4.74
C VAL A 54 3.99 10.19 -5.41
N GLU A 55 4.04 10.26 -6.74
CA GLU A 55 5.28 10.54 -7.47
C GLU A 55 5.80 11.97 -7.22
N THR A 56 4.89 12.93 -7.05
CA THR A 56 5.26 14.31 -6.68
C THR A 56 5.89 14.35 -5.29
N LEU A 57 5.25 13.71 -4.31
CA LEU A 57 5.78 13.60 -2.95
C LEU A 57 7.10 12.82 -2.93
N ARG A 58 7.24 11.77 -3.75
CA ARG A 58 8.48 11.00 -3.90
C ARG A 58 9.64 11.89 -4.36
N ARG A 59 9.41 12.75 -5.36
CA ARG A 59 10.42 13.70 -5.86
C ARG A 59 10.77 14.77 -4.85
N GLU A 60 9.78 15.29 -4.12
CA GLU A 60 10.03 16.25 -3.05
C GLU A 60 10.86 15.62 -1.92
N LEU A 61 10.54 14.38 -1.53
CA LEU A 61 11.32 13.62 -0.55
C LEU A 61 12.72 13.32 -1.06
N GLU A 62 12.89 12.90 -2.33
CA GLU A 62 14.21 12.69 -2.95
C GLU A 62 15.05 13.97 -2.98
N THR A 63 14.41 15.12 -3.19
CA THR A 63 15.07 16.44 -3.21
C THR A 63 15.48 16.89 -1.81
N ARG A 64 14.65 16.63 -0.79
CA ARG A 64 14.88 17.10 0.59
C ARG A 64 15.71 16.14 1.45
N LEU A 65 15.53 14.83 1.28
CA LEU A 65 16.15 13.79 2.12
C LEU A 65 17.24 12.98 1.37
N GLY A 66 17.39 13.19 0.06
CA GLY A 66 18.23 12.34 -0.78
C GLY A 66 17.56 11.00 -1.11
N LYS A 67 18.11 10.25 -2.06
CA LYS A 67 17.49 9.03 -2.62
C LYS A 67 17.06 8.05 -1.51
N PRO A 68 15.80 7.60 -1.49
CA PRO A 68 15.35 6.59 -0.55
C PRO A 68 16.12 5.30 -0.80
N ARG A 69 16.77 4.79 0.25
CA ARG A 69 17.47 3.51 0.21
C ARG A 69 16.38 2.44 -0.04
N PRO A 70 16.47 1.63 -1.10
CA PRO A 70 15.42 0.68 -1.42
C PRO A 70 15.29 -0.30 -0.26
N LEU A 71 14.10 -0.33 0.37
CA LEU A 71 13.72 -1.38 1.30
C LEU A 71 13.71 -2.69 0.51
N LYS A 72 14.73 -3.53 0.76
CA LYS A 72 14.76 -4.92 0.30
C LYS A 72 13.63 -5.66 1.02
N VAL A 73 12.49 -5.79 0.36
CA VAL A 73 11.46 -6.76 0.74
C VAL A 73 11.87 -8.08 0.08
N HIS A 74 12.25 -9.05 0.91
CA HIS A 74 12.62 -10.42 0.50
C HIS A 74 11.39 -11.26 0.19
#